data_AF-A0A2S6STI2-F1
#
_entry.id   AF-A0A2S6STI2-F1
#
_cell.length_a   1.000
_cell.length_b   1.000
_cell.length_c   1.000
_cell.angle_alpha   90.00
_cell.angle_beta   90.00
_cell.angle_gamma   90.00
#
_symmetry.space_group_name_H-M   'P 1'
#
loop_
_entity.id
_entity.type
_entity.pdbx_description
1 polymer ?
#
loop_
_entity_poly.entity_id
_entity_poly.type
_entity_poly.pdbx_seq_one_letter_code
_entity_poly.pdbx_strand_id
1 'polypeptide(L)'
;MFLVGDTLDTAYRFIGVYLGVGPSFLGVDFIIQPTSIDLFFFVVAQLGVIYGICLLYKLKKVGGYWFLGSQIFFLLYASFFGPVSKVGISTILLPLILFFCVYVVLVVCVPLYYSDKFK
;
A
#
# COMPACT_ATOMS: atom_id res chain seq x y z
N MET A 1 10.01 11.69 2.62
CA MET A 1 9.22 11.95 3.83
C MET A 1 7.76 11.52 3.66
N PHE A 2 7.08 11.95 2.58
CA PHE A 2 5.68 11.58 2.29
C PHE A 2 5.43 10.07 2.23
N LEU A 3 6.23 9.31 1.45
CA LEU A 3 6.08 7.85 1.32
C LEU A 3 6.25 7.10 2.65
N VAL A 4 7.19 7.52 3.49
CA VAL A 4 7.44 6.90 4.79
C VAL A 4 6.27 7.15 5.75
N GLY A 5 5.78 8.40 5.80
CA GLY A 5 4.64 8.75 6.64
C GLY A 5 3.38 7.98 6.26
N ASP A 6 3.09 7.87 4.96
CA ASP A 6 1.95 7.12 4.44
C ASP A 6 2.06 5.61 4.68
N THR A 7 3.27 5.05 4.57
CA THR A 7 3.53 3.64 4.91
C THR A 7 3.28 3.36 6.40
N LEU A 8 3.71 4.29 7.27
CA LEU A 8 3.48 4.19 8.72
C LEU A 8 2.00 4.36 9.09
N ASP A 9 1.30 5.33 8.50
CA ASP A 9 -0.15 5.51 8.71
C ASP A 9 -0.92 4.26 8.27
N THR A 10 -0.57 3.69 7.12
CA THR A 10 -1.16 2.44 6.62
C THR A 10 -0.92 1.29 7.59
N ALA A 11 0.30 1.12 8.08
CA ALA A 11 0.62 0.08 9.07
C ALA A 11 -0.15 0.28 10.38
N TYR A 12 -0.22 1.51 10.88
CA TYR A 12 -0.92 1.83 12.11
C TYR A 12 -2.42 1.54 12.00
N ARG A 13 -3.05 1.95 10.89
CA ARG A 13 -4.47 1.66 10.64
C ARG A 13 -4.73 0.17 10.48
N PHE A 14 -3.90 -0.56 9.73
CA PHE A 14 -4.09 -1.99 9.52
C PHE A 14 -3.97 -2.78 10.83
N ILE A 15 -2.95 -2.48 11.63
CA ILE A 15 -2.75 -3.10 12.95
C ILE A 15 -3.87 -2.70 13.91
N GLY A 16 -4.30 -1.44 13.91
CA GLY A 16 -5.42 -0.96 14.70
C GLY A 16 -6.70 -1.75 14.39
N VAL A 17 -7.06 -1.87 13.12
CA VAL A 17 -8.24 -2.66 12.69
C VAL A 17 -8.09 -4.14 13.06
N TYR A 18 -6.90 -4.74 12.94
CA TYR A 18 -6.64 -6.12 13.39
C TYR A 18 -6.90 -6.29 14.89
N LEU A 19 -6.44 -5.34 15.72
CA LEU A 19 -6.63 -5.33 17.17
C LEU A 19 -8.06 -4.92 17.61
N GLY A 20 -8.97 -4.65 16.66
CA GLY A 20 -10.34 -4.21 16.94
C GLY A 20 -10.46 -2.71 17.28
N VAL A 21 -9.38 -1.95 17.13
CA VAL A 21 -9.30 -0.50 17.33
C VAL A 21 -9.16 0.17 15.96
N GLY A 22 -10.23 0.11 15.16
CA GLY A 22 -10.26 0.63 13.80
C GLY A 22 -11.40 1.62 13.60
N PRO A 23 -11.25 2.65 12.74
CA PRO A 23 -12.37 3.47 12.34
C PRO A 23 -13.40 2.58 11.63
N SER A 24 -14.62 2.51 12.15
CA SER A 24 -15.76 2.03 11.40
C SER A 24 -15.86 2.89 10.13
N PHE A 25 -15.92 2.26 8.96
CA PHE A 25 -16.20 2.99 7.73
C PHE A 25 -17.53 3.75 7.93
N LEU A 26 -17.49 5.07 7.78
CA LEU A 26 -18.65 5.95 7.97
C LEU A 26 -19.82 5.44 7.09
N GLY A 27 -20.89 4.97 7.74
CA GLY A 27 -22.11 4.51 7.07
C GLY A 27 -22.16 3.03 6.70
N VAL A 28 -21.25 2.18 7.18
CA VAL A 28 -21.30 0.73 6.93
C VAL A 28 -21.05 -0.06 8.23
N ASP A 29 -22.07 -0.79 8.71
CA ASP A 29 -22.01 -1.65 9.91
C ASP A 29 -21.21 -2.96 9.69
N PHE A 30 -20.24 -2.96 8.77
CA PHE A 30 -19.36 -4.09 8.52
C PHE A 30 -17.97 -3.83 9.10
N ILE A 31 -17.66 -4.48 10.22
CA ILE A 31 -16.30 -4.56 10.75
C ILE A 31 -15.55 -5.63 9.95
N ILE A 32 -14.81 -5.19 8.93
CA ILE A 32 -13.95 -6.10 8.17
C ILE A 32 -12.66 -6.28 8.97
N GLN A 33 -12.66 -7.25 9.89
CA GLN A 33 -11.48 -7.55 10.70
C GLN A 33 -10.50 -8.44 9.91
N PRO A 34 -9.23 -8.03 9.74
CA PRO A 34 -8.19 -8.88 9.17
C PRO A 34 -7.93 -10.09 10.07
N THR A 35 -7.64 -11.23 9.45
CA THR A 35 -7.20 -12.45 10.14
C THR A 35 -5.68 -12.44 10.34
N SER A 36 -5.15 -13.37 11.13
CA SER A 36 -3.70 -13.51 11.32
C SER A 36 -2.96 -13.86 10.02
N ILE A 37 -3.64 -14.51 9.06
CA ILE A 37 -3.09 -14.79 7.73
C ILE A 37 -2.97 -13.47 6.95
N ASP A 38 -3.99 -12.63 6.98
CA ASP A 38 -3.95 -11.31 6.32
C ASP A 38 -2.80 -10.44 6.85
N LEU A 39 -2.54 -10.51 8.16
CA LEU A 39 -1.43 -9.80 8.80
C LEU A 39 -0.07 -10.31 8.34
N PHE A 40 0.10 -11.62 8.13
CA PHE A 40 1.32 -12.18 7.59
C PHE A 40 1.63 -11.64 6.18
N PHE A 41 0.65 -11.70 5.27
CA PHE A 41 0.82 -11.16 3.91
C PHE A 41 1.01 -9.64 3.91
N PHE A 42 0.35 -8.93 4.82
CA PHE A 42 0.56 -7.50 5.00
C PHE A 42 2.01 -7.19 5.40
N VAL A 43 2.57 -7.88 6.39
CA VAL A 43 3.97 -7.68 6.82
C VAL A 43 4.94 -7.95 5.68
N VAL A 44 4.75 -9.04 4.91
CA VAL A 44 5.58 -9.37 3.76
C VAL A 44 5.54 -8.25 2.70
N ALA A 45 4.35 -7.74 2.39
CA ALA A 45 4.21 -6.62 1.46
C ALA A 45 4.88 -5.34 1.99
N GLN A 46 4.73 -5.04 3.28
CA GLN A 46 5.35 -3.87 3.91
C GLN A 46 6.88 -3.93 3.88
N LEU A 47 7.49 -5.10 4.01
CA LEU A 47 8.94 -5.26 3.85
C LEU A 47 9.40 -4.87 2.43
N GLY A 48 8.64 -5.26 1.41
CA GLY A 48 8.92 -4.88 0.02
C GLY A 48 8.73 -3.39 -0.24
N VAL A 49 7.69 -2.79 0.36
CA VAL A 49 7.45 -1.33 0.35
C VAL A 49 8.61 -0.58 0.98
N ILE A 50 9.03 -0.96 2.19
CA ILE A 50 10.16 -0.35 2.92
C ILE A 50 11.45 -0.49 2.12
N TYR A 51 11.70 -1.67 1.54
CA TYR A 51 12.86 -1.91 0.68
C TYR A 51 12.86 -0.99 -0.55
N GLY A 52 11.71 -0.86 -1.21
CA GLY A 52 11.51 0.07 -2.33
C GLY A 52 11.82 1.51 -1.95
N ILE A 53 11.30 1.97 -0.81
CA ILE A 53 11.57 3.31 -0.27
C ILE A 53 13.06 3.51 -0.02
N CYS A 54 13.74 2.56 0.63
CA CYS A 54 15.18 2.63 0.88
C CYS A 54 16.00 2.75 -0.42
N LEU A 55 15.61 2.06 -1.47
CA LEU A 55 16.23 2.18 -2.79
C LEU A 55 15.98 3.54 -3.45
N LEU A 56 14.77 4.09 -3.30
CA LEU A 56 14.44 5.44 -3.79
C LEU A 56 15.26 6.51 -3.08
N TYR A 57 15.51 6.38 -1.77
CA TYR A 57 16.41 7.27 -1.02
C TYR A 57 17.86 7.21 -1.52
N LYS A 58 18.29 6.05 -2.05
CA LYS A 58 19.59 5.88 -2.72
C LYS A 58 19.57 6.31 -4.18
N LEU A 59 18.53 7.04 -4.62
CA LEU A 59 18.32 7.50 -5.99
C LEU A 59 18.28 6.38 -7.04
N LYS A 60 17.93 5.15 -6.63
CA LYS A 60 17.78 4.01 -7.56
C LYS A 60 16.33 3.91 -8.04
N LYS A 61 16.10 4.12 -9.33
CA LYS A 61 14.78 3.96 -9.97
C LYS A 61 14.12 2.60 -9.75
N VAL A 62 14.93 1.55 -9.53
CA VAL A 62 14.46 0.18 -9.24
C VAL A 62 13.61 0.14 -7.96
N GLY A 63 13.86 1.05 -7.00
CA GLY A 63 13.08 1.13 -5.78
C GLY A 63 11.60 1.42 -6.03
N GLY A 64 11.29 2.14 -7.10
CA GLY A 64 9.91 2.47 -7.41
C GLY A 64 9.07 1.29 -7.88
N TYR A 65 9.67 0.40 -8.67
CA TYR A 65 9.04 -0.84 -9.10
C TYR A 65 8.82 -1.80 -7.92
N TRP A 66 9.75 -1.85 -6.97
CA TRP A 66 9.57 -2.62 -5.74
C TRP A 66 8.40 -2.10 -4.90
N PHE A 67 8.35 -0.77 -4.68
CA PHE A 67 7.27 -0.15 -3.93
C PHE A 67 5.89 -0.43 -4.56
N LEU A 68 5.72 -0.14 -5.86
CA LEU A 68 4.45 -0.37 -6.55
C LEU A 68 4.10 -1.85 -6.64
N GLY A 69 5.09 -2.70 -6.94
CA GLY A 69 4.90 -4.14 -7.03
C GLY A 69 4.39 -4.74 -5.72
N SER A 70 4.95 -4.31 -4.58
CA SER A 70 4.49 -4.77 -3.26
C SER A 70 3.08 -4.29 -2.93
N GLN A 71 2.72 -3.05 -3.29
CA GLN A 71 1.35 -2.54 -3.10
C GLN A 71 0.34 -3.29 -3.98
N ILE A 72 0.66 -3.55 -5.24
CA ILE A 72 -0.20 -4.32 -6.16
C ILE A 72 -0.32 -5.77 -5.69
N PHE A 73 0.77 -6.38 -5.23
CA PHE A 73 0.75 -7.74 -4.69
C PHE A 73 -0.20 -7.86 -3.50
N PHE A 74 -0.12 -6.93 -2.55
CA PHE A 74 -1.02 -6.92 -1.40
C PHE A 74 -2.47 -6.65 -1.81
N LEU A 75 -2.69 -5.77 -2.79
CA LEU A 75 -4.02 -5.51 -3.34
C LEU A 75 -4.64 -6.78 -3.93
N LEU A 76 -3.89 -7.51 -4.77
CA LEU A 76 -4.37 -8.75 -5.37
C LEU A 76 -4.73 -9.76 -4.30
N TYR A 77 -3.86 -9.94 -3.31
CA TYR A 77 -4.14 -10.78 -2.15
C TYR A 77 -5.43 -10.36 -1.42
N ALA A 78 -5.55 -9.07 -1.06
CA ALA A 78 -6.69 -8.53 -0.34
C ALA A 78 -8.01 -8.69 -1.14
N SER A 79 -7.93 -8.63 -2.47
CA SER A 79 -9.07 -8.71 -3.38
C SER A 79 -9.60 -10.13 -3.55
N PHE A 80 -8.71 -11.13 -3.66
CA PHE A 80 -9.11 -12.52 -3.88
C PHE A 80 -9.36 -13.28 -2.58
N PHE A 81 -8.51 -13.09 -1.57
CA PHE A 81 -8.49 -13.90 -0.36
C PHE A 81 -8.73 -13.10 0.92
N GLY A 82 -8.40 -11.81 0.89
CA GLY A 82 -8.40 -10.98 2.08
C GLY A 82 -9.69 -10.19 2.30
N PRO A 83 -9.62 -9.15 3.14
CA PRO A 83 -10.79 -8.42 3.64
C PRO A 83 -11.62 -7.71 2.55
N VAL A 84 -10.99 -7.29 1.45
CA VAL A 84 -11.65 -6.58 0.35
C VAL A 84 -12.58 -7.48 -0.46
N SER A 85 -12.32 -8.79 -0.50
CA SER A 85 -13.19 -9.78 -1.17
C SER A 85 -14.63 -9.75 -0.63
N LYS A 86 -14.82 -9.40 0.65
CA LYS A 86 -16.12 -9.38 1.33
C LYS A 86 -17.00 -8.18 0.97
N VAL A 87 -16.38 -7.07 0.57
CA VAL A 87 -17.10 -5.80 0.27
C VAL A 87 -17.18 -5.55 -1.23
N GLY A 88 -16.37 -6.25 -2.01
CA GLY A 88 -16.35 -6.15 -3.46
C GLY A 88 -15.48 -4.98 -3.91
N ILE A 89 -14.53 -5.25 -4.82
CA ILE A 89 -13.52 -4.29 -5.26
C ILE A 89 -14.14 -3.03 -5.93
N SER A 90 -15.35 -3.17 -6.49
CA SER A 90 -16.08 -2.09 -7.16
C SER A 90 -16.40 -0.91 -6.23
N THR A 91 -16.60 -1.18 -4.94
CA THR A 91 -16.90 -0.14 -3.93
C THR A 91 -15.71 0.77 -3.65
N ILE A 92 -14.49 0.22 -3.77
CA ILE A 92 -13.25 0.94 -3.48
C ILE A 92 -12.45 1.28 -4.74
N LEU A 93 -12.94 0.90 -5.94
CA LEU A 93 -12.20 1.02 -7.19
C LEU A 93 -11.78 2.47 -7.49
N LEU A 94 -12.72 3.43 -7.33
CA LEU A 94 -12.46 4.85 -7.60
C LEU A 94 -11.38 5.44 -6.68
N PRO A 95 -11.47 5.33 -5.34
CA PRO A 95 -10.40 5.80 -4.47
C PRO A 95 -9.08 5.04 -4.71
N LEU A 96 -9.13 3.77 -5.12
CA LEU A 96 -7.96 2.99 -5.46
C LEU A 96 -7.19 3.55 -6.67
N ILE A 97 -7.91 3.88 -7.75
CA ILE A 97 -7.30 4.42 -8.98
C ILE A 97 -6.63 5.76 -8.69
N LEU A 98 -7.30 6.64 -7.95
CA LEU A 98 -6.75 7.94 -7.57
C LEU A 98 -5.47 7.77 -6.73
N PHE A 99 -5.50 6.85 -5.77
CA PHE A 99 -4.35 6.55 -4.92
C PHE A 99 -3.15 6.02 -5.73
N PHE A 100 -3.36 5.06 -6.63
CA PHE A 100 -2.29 4.54 -7.49
C PHE A 100 -1.76 5.58 -8.48
N CYS A 101 -2.60 6.49 -9.01
CA CYS A 101 -2.13 7.58 -9.86
C CYS A 101 -1.11 8.47 -9.15
N VAL A 102 -1.38 8.85 -7.90
CA VAL A 102 -0.44 9.65 -7.08
C VAL A 102 0.87 8.91 -6.87
N TYR A 103 0.81 7.62 -6.54
CA TYR A 103 2.02 6.80 -6.39
C TYR A 103 2.82 6.64 -7.67
N VAL A 104 2.19 6.42 -8.83
CA VAL A 104 2.91 6.32 -10.11
C VAL A 104 3.71 7.59 -10.37
N VAL A 105 3.13 8.77 -10.12
CA VAL A 105 3.85 10.04 -10.27
C VAL A 105 5.04 10.12 -9.29
N LEU A 106 4.81 9.87 -8.01
CA LEU A 106 5.82 10.00 -6.96
C LEU A 106 6.95 8.98 -7.06
N VAL A 107 6.64 7.77 -7.53
CA VAL A 107 7.50 6.60 -7.37
C VAL A 107 8.04 6.09 -8.71
N VAL A 108 7.46 6.51 -9.83
CA VAL A 108 7.97 6.22 -11.18
C VAL A 108 8.42 7.49 -11.89
N CYS A 109 7.54 8.49 -12.03
CA CYS A 109 7.88 9.69 -12.80
C CYS A 109 8.99 10.52 -12.16
N VAL A 110 8.92 10.77 -10.85
CA VAL A 110 9.98 11.51 -10.13
C VAL A 110 11.32 10.77 -10.17
N PRO A 111 11.38 9.44 -9.92
CA PRO A 111 12.61 8.67 -10.07
C PRO A 111 13.18 8.59 -11.47
N LEU A 112 12.35 8.54 -12.51
CA LEU A 112 12.84 8.64 -13.88
C LEU A 112 13.51 10.00 -14.14
N TYR A 113 12.88 11.10 -13.67
CA TYR A 113 13.40 12.45 -13.87
C TYR A 113 14.80 12.67 -13.25
N TYR A 114 15.03 12.20 -12.03
CA TYR A 114 16.36 12.35 -11.40
C TYR A 114 17.34 11.23 -11.80
N SER A 115 16.87 10.00 -12.09
CA SER A 115 17.77 8.90 -12.46
C SER A 115 18.53 9.16 -13.75
N ASP A 116 17.99 9.96 -14.67
CA ASP A 116 18.71 10.35 -15.89
C ASP A 116 19.65 11.55 -15.66
N LYS A 117 19.45 12.33 -14.60
CA LYS A 117 20.33 13.46 -14.23
C LYS A 117 21.54 13.06 -13.38
N PHE A 118 21.44 11.96 -12.62
CA PHE A 118 22.47 11.50 -11.68
C PHE A 118 23.09 10.16 -12.11
N LYS A 119 23.12 9.87 -13.42
CA LYS A 119 23.85 8.73 -13.99
C LYS A 119 25.36 8.92 -13.86
#